data_AF-A0A8J6LFS5-F1
#
_entry.id   AF-A0A8J6LFS5-F1
#
_cell.length_a   1.000
_cell.length_b   1.000
_cell.length_c   1.000
_cell.angle_alpha   90.00
_cell.angle_beta   90.00
_cell.angle_gamma   90.00
#
_symmetry.space_group_name_H-M   'P 1'
#
loop_
_entity.id
_entity.type
_entity.pdbx_description
1 polymer ?
#
loop_
_entity_poly.entity_id
_entity_poly.type
_entity_poly.pdbx_seq_one_letter_code
_entity_poly.pdbx_strand_id
1 'polypeptide(L)'
;MNIIPKKRPYVKLDDGLDQQALYVNSQEDFYYLRHDKKKDIFYSPKKARNLICEGASFILMRYLAIAKFVGTFEVTTLYINGDLCRNIYECKGPSSGIVNDNKIDVCKIYRTIIEECGIEHKSITLMTLSGQILKQEWRFCNYILQINPLVDLSNKEPTGHERIPLEKSFGKDLQLLSLYMDAKTINKKLIENYMEDHPEIKDMLADYVQTVLQLKPEDVFEFTAKYFLAFTPALLPQSEYFEGPFDVDDDEDYEFWKYL
;
A
#
# COMPACT_ATOMS: atom_id res chain seq x y z
N MET A 1 -16.47 37.90 -20.93
CA MET A 1 -16.28 36.60 -21.61
C MET A 1 -14.78 36.42 -21.81
N ASN A 2 -14.09 35.82 -20.83
CA ASN A 2 -12.64 35.61 -20.87
C ASN A 2 -12.38 34.11 -20.90
N ILE A 3 -11.83 33.64 -22.02
CA ILE A 3 -11.43 32.25 -22.23
C ILE A 3 -10.05 32.08 -21.59
N ILE A 4 -10.01 31.42 -20.43
CA ILE A 4 -8.76 30.98 -19.81
C ILE A 4 -8.26 29.76 -20.61
N PRO A 5 -7.01 29.75 -21.09
CA PRO A 5 -6.51 28.67 -21.94
C PRO A 5 -6.39 27.37 -21.12
N LYS A 6 -7.09 26.32 -21.56
CA LYS A 6 -6.90 24.94 -21.07
C LYS A 6 -5.45 24.51 -21.33
N LYS A 7 -4.60 24.52 -20.30
CA LYS A 7 -3.34 23.76 -20.31
C LYS A 7 -3.68 22.28 -20.46
N ARG A 8 -3.22 21.65 -21.54
CA ARG A 8 -3.26 20.21 -21.74
C ARG A 8 -2.08 19.59 -20.96
N PRO A 9 -2.28 18.71 -19.98
CA PRO A 9 -1.20 17.92 -19.41
C PRO A 9 -1.15 16.59 -20.18
N TYR A 10 -0.45 16.57 -21.31
CA TYR A 10 0.07 15.31 -21.85
C TYR A 10 1.57 15.36 -21.60
N VAL A 11 2.06 14.47 -20.73
CA VAL A 11 3.46 14.05 -20.77
C VAL A 11 3.42 12.66 -21.34
N LYS A 12 3.65 12.54 -22.66
CA LYS A 12 4.13 11.27 -23.20
C LYS A 12 5.60 11.20 -22.80
N LEU A 13 5.96 10.26 -21.95
CA LEU A 13 7.35 9.85 -21.82
C LEU A 13 7.62 8.89 -22.99
N ASP A 14 8.68 9.14 -23.75
CA ASP A 14 9.09 8.37 -24.93
C ASP A 14 9.71 7.00 -24.57
N ASP A 15 9.54 6.51 -23.35
CA ASP A 15 10.24 5.35 -22.78
C ASP A 15 9.44 4.02 -22.85
N GLY A 16 8.25 4.02 -23.45
CA GLY A 16 7.49 2.79 -23.69
C GLY A 16 6.98 2.10 -22.44
N LEU A 17 6.98 2.79 -21.29
CA LEU A 17 6.39 2.31 -20.04
C LEU A 17 4.93 2.78 -19.96
N ASP A 18 3.99 1.83 -20.04
CA ASP A 18 2.57 2.09 -19.75
C ASP A 18 2.42 2.48 -18.26
N GLN A 19 2.39 3.78 -17.97
CA GLN A 19 2.12 4.27 -16.61
C GLN A 19 0.61 4.35 -16.39
N GLN A 20 0.10 3.59 -15.42
CA GLN A 20 -1.30 3.66 -15.02
C GLN A 20 -1.51 4.91 -14.16
N ALA A 21 -1.93 6.01 -14.78
CA ALA A 21 -2.28 7.25 -14.09
C ALA A 21 -3.78 7.35 -13.84
N LEU A 22 -4.16 7.65 -12.59
CA LEU A 22 -5.52 7.96 -12.17
C LEU A 22 -5.65 9.47 -11.97
N TYR A 23 -6.59 10.09 -12.70
CA TYR A 23 -6.90 11.51 -12.53
C TYR A 23 -8.29 11.66 -11.92
N VAL A 24 -8.37 12.32 -10.77
CA VAL A 24 -9.62 12.65 -10.09
C VAL A 24 -9.84 14.15 -10.20
N ASN A 25 -11.02 14.56 -10.64
CA ASN A 25 -11.42 15.97 -10.60
C ASN A 25 -12.91 16.10 -10.27
N SER A 26 -13.26 17.21 -9.61
CA SER A 26 -14.62 17.53 -9.21
C SER A 26 -15.18 18.59 -10.16
N GLN A 27 -16.35 18.32 -10.74
CA GLN A 27 -17.19 19.34 -11.38
C GLN A 27 -18.43 19.58 -10.52
N GLU A 28 -19.24 20.59 -10.85
CA GLU A 28 -20.41 20.98 -10.05
C GLU A 28 -21.38 19.81 -9.80
N ASP A 29 -21.57 18.93 -10.79
CA ASP A 29 -22.58 17.87 -10.74
C ASP A 29 -22.03 16.44 -10.72
N PHE A 30 -20.72 16.22 -10.88
CA PHE A 30 -20.14 14.88 -10.91
C PHE A 30 -18.63 14.87 -10.63
N TYR A 31 -18.17 13.72 -10.13
CA TYR A 31 -16.76 13.36 -10.11
C TYR A 31 -16.46 12.56 -11.38
N TYR A 32 -15.39 12.91 -12.08
CA TYR A 32 -14.91 12.10 -13.19
C TYR A 32 -13.52 11.57 -12.90
N LEU A 33 -13.33 10.31 -13.26
CA LEU A 33 -12.08 9.58 -13.17
C LEU A 33 -11.61 9.26 -14.58
N ARG A 34 -10.38 9.67 -14.90
CA ARG A 34 -9.71 9.20 -16.12
C ARG A 34 -8.66 8.18 -15.75
N HIS A 35 -8.79 7.01 -16.36
CA HIS A 35 -7.78 5.98 -16.40
C HIS A 35 -7.03 6.09 -17.74
N ASP A 36 -5.69 6.07 -17.73
CA ASP A 36 -4.89 6.28 -18.95
C ASP A 36 -5.23 5.27 -20.08
N LYS A 37 -5.77 4.10 -19.70
CA LYS A 37 -6.48 3.19 -20.61
C LYS A 37 -7.88 3.69 -21.01
N LYS A 38 -7.98 4.81 -21.74
CA LYS A 38 -9.10 5.31 -22.59
C LYS A 38 -10.55 5.30 -22.06
N LYS A 39 -10.86 4.82 -20.86
CA LYS A 39 -12.23 4.74 -20.32
C LYS A 39 -12.38 5.76 -19.19
N ASP A 40 -13.16 6.80 -19.45
CA ASP A 40 -13.57 7.74 -18.42
C ASP A 40 -14.73 7.09 -17.62
N ILE A 41 -14.59 7.03 -16.30
CA ILE A 41 -15.62 6.54 -15.37
C ILE A 41 -16.19 7.75 -14.63
N PHE A 42 -17.52 7.82 -14.53
CA PHE A 42 -18.22 8.96 -13.92
C PHE A 42 -19.03 8.50 -12.72
N TYR A 43 -18.89 9.23 -11.61
CA TYR A 43 -19.65 8.98 -10.39
C TYR A 43 -20.44 10.22 -10.01
N SER A 44 -21.72 10.03 -9.67
CA SER A 44 -22.53 11.10 -9.10
C SER A 44 -21.96 11.52 -7.73
N PRO A 45 -22.10 12.79 -7.31
CA PRO A 45 -21.65 13.25 -6.00
C PRO A 45 -22.33 12.50 -4.86
N LYS A 46 -23.56 12.02 -5.09
CA LYS A 46 -24.28 11.15 -4.16
C LYS A 46 -23.60 9.79 -3.97
N LYS A 47 -23.09 9.17 -5.06
CA LYS A 47 -22.36 7.89 -5.00
C LYS A 47 -20.93 8.09 -4.47
N ALA A 48 -20.28 9.20 -4.80
CA ALA A 48 -18.93 9.56 -4.35
C ALA A 48 -18.91 10.32 -3.00
N ARG A 49 -19.93 10.15 -2.16
CA ARG A 49 -19.98 10.83 -0.86
C ARG A 49 -18.83 10.36 0.03
N ASN A 50 -18.20 11.31 0.74
CA ASN A 50 -17.05 11.06 1.61
C ASN A 50 -15.89 10.36 0.87
N LEU A 51 -15.70 10.67 -0.42
CA LEU A 51 -14.58 10.14 -1.18
C LEU A 51 -13.25 10.75 -0.71
N ILE A 52 -12.29 9.89 -0.40
CA ILE A 52 -10.93 10.25 -0.04
C ILE A 52 -9.98 9.45 -0.94
N CYS A 53 -9.12 10.15 -1.68
CA CYS A 53 -8.10 9.51 -2.51
C CYS A 53 -6.99 8.89 -1.64
N GLU A 54 -6.22 7.95 -2.19
CA GLU A 54 -5.13 7.29 -1.47
C GLU A 54 -4.11 8.27 -0.86
N GLY A 55 -3.69 9.30 -1.60
CA GLY A 55 -2.79 10.32 -1.05
C GLY A 55 -3.38 11.09 0.13
N ALA A 56 -4.68 11.40 0.08
CA ALA A 56 -5.39 12.07 1.17
C ALA A 56 -5.60 11.15 2.37
N SER A 57 -5.70 9.83 2.15
CA SER A 57 -5.80 8.82 3.20
C SER A 57 -4.58 8.84 4.13
N PHE A 58 -3.36 8.96 3.59
CA PHE A 58 -2.15 9.08 4.42
C PHE A 58 -2.11 10.37 5.24
N ILE A 59 -2.59 11.48 4.68
CA ILE A 59 -2.70 12.76 5.41
C ILE A 59 -3.75 12.64 6.53
N LEU A 60 -4.87 11.98 6.25
CA LEU A 60 -5.90 11.71 7.25
C LEU A 60 -5.36 10.84 8.38
N MET A 61 -4.72 9.72 8.08
CA MET A 61 -4.07 8.85 9.08
C MET A 61 -3.09 9.63 9.94
N ARG A 62 -2.26 10.48 9.32
CA ARG A 62 -1.34 11.37 10.04
C ARG A 62 -2.07 12.31 11.00
N TYR A 63 -3.15 12.94 10.54
CA TYR A 63 -3.97 13.82 11.37
C TYR A 63 -4.59 13.07 12.56
N LEU A 64 -5.11 11.86 12.33
CA LEU A 64 -5.71 11.02 13.37
C LEU A 64 -4.69 10.63 14.44
N ALA A 65 -3.46 10.30 14.04
CA ALA A 65 -2.37 10.00 14.96
C ALA A 65 -2.01 11.21 15.84
N ILE A 66 -1.85 12.40 15.23
CA ILE A 66 -1.56 13.66 15.94
C ILE A 66 -2.71 14.04 16.88
N ALA A 67 -3.95 13.86 16.43
CA ALA A 67 -5.16 14.14 17.20
C ALA A 67 -5.44 13.08 18.29
N LYS A 68 -4.67 11.98 18.33
CA LYS A 68 -4.89 10.85 19.24
C LYS A 68 -6.31 10.29 19.14
N PHE A 69 -6.83 10.25 17.91
CA PHE A 69 -8.19 9.78 17.67
C PHE A 69 -8.29 8.28 17.95
N VAL A 70 -9.32 7.89 18.71
CA VAL A 70 -9.66 6.49 19.01
C VAL A 70 -11.07 6.22 18.54
N GLY A 71 -11.23 5.15 17.77
CA GLY A 71 -12.53 4.72 17.27
C GLY A 71 -12.49 4.31 15.81
N THR A 72 -13.68 4.09 15.26
CA THR A 72 -13.87 3.53 13.92
C THR A 72 -14.71 4.46 13.08
N PHE A 73 -14.34 4.64 11.82
CA PHE A 73 -15.14 5.38 10.85
C PHE A 73 -14.96 4.83 9.44
N GLU A 74 -15.90 5.17 8.56
CA GLU A 74 -15.94 4.69 7.18
C GLU A 74 -15.98 5.87 6.20
N VAL A 75 -15.20 5.74 5.13
CA VAL A 75 -15.17 6.65 3.99
C VAL A 75 -15.18 5.84 2.69
N THR A 76 -15.31 6.54 1.56
CA THR A 76 -15.18 5.93 0.23
C THR A 76 -13.77 6.17 -0.29
N THR A 77 -13.15 5.19 -0.96
CA THR A 77 -11.89 5.36 -1.70
C THR A 77 -12.05 4.88 -3.14
N LEU A 78 -11.01 5.07 -3.94
CA LEU A 78 -10.90 4.54 -5.30
C LEU A 78 -9.81 3.47 -5.34
N TYR A 79 -10.11 2.33 -5.95
CA TYR A 79 -9.11 1.31 -6.23
C TYR A 79 -8.39 1.57 -7.55
N ILE A 80 -7.30 0.84 -7.81
CA ILE A 80 -6.41 1.07 -8.96
C ILE A 80 -7.12 0.92 -10.32
N ASN A 81 -8.18 0.12 -10.36
CA ASN A 81 -9.05 -0.08 -11.53
C ASN A 81 -10.06 1.07 -11.73
N GLY A 82 -10.19 2.00 -10.78
CA GLY A 82 -11.14 3.11 -10.81
C GLY A 82 -12.49 2.83 -10.17
N ASP A 83 -12.67 1.66 -9.57
CA ASP A 83 -13.90 1.31 -8.87
C ASP A 83 -13.95 1.99 -7.49
N LEU A 84 -15.16 2.35 -7.05
CA LEU A 84 -15.37 2.88 -5.71
C LEU A 84 -15.34 1.73 -4.71
N CYS A 85 -14.59 1.93 -3.63
CA CYS A 85 -14.45 0.93 -2.58
C CYS A 85 -14.83 1.52 -1.23
N ARG A 86 -15.35 0.67 -0.35
CA ARG A 86 -15.53 1.05 1.05
C ARG A 86 -14.17 1.02 1.73
N ASN A 87 -13.92 1.99 2.59
CA ASN A 87 -12.64 2.14 3.28
C ASN A 87 -12.90 2.42 4.76
N ILE A 88 -12.63 1.43 5.61
CA ILE A 88 -12.92 1.45 7.03
C ILE A 88 -11.60 1.64 7.77
N TYR A 89 -11.57 2.61 8.68
CA TYR A 89 -10.45 2.87 9.56
C TYR A 89 -10.83 2.54 10.99
N GLU A 90 -9.94 1.86 11.70
CA GLU A 90 -10.02 1.63 13.13
C GLU A 90 -8.72 2.12 13.76
N CYS A 91 -8.82 3.14 14.60
CA CYS A 91 -7.69 3.77 15.25
C CYS A 91 -7.62 3.37 16.73
N LYS A 92 -6.46 2.85 17.14
CA LYS A 92 -6.13 2.46 18.51
C LYS A 92 -4.90 3.24 19.01
N GLY A 93 -4.78 3.35 20.33
CA GLY A 93 -3.69 4.08 21.01
C GLY A 93 -4.12 5.47 21.53
N PRO A 94 -3.20 6.32 22.00
CA PRO A 94 -1.75 6.11 22.04
C PRO A 94 -1.34 4.97 22.98
N SER A 95 -0.38 4.17 22.54
CA SER A 95 0.28 3.13 23.33
C SER A 95 1.79 3.37 23.35
N SER A 96 2.41 3.28 24.52
CA SER A 96 3.88 3.42 24.63
C SER A 96 4.56 2.15 24.15
N GLY A 97 5.66 2.32 23.41
CA GLY A 97 6.46 1.25 22.88
C GLY A 97 7.95 1.57 22.80
N ILE A 98 8.75 0.58 22.47
CA ILE A 98 10.18 0.76 22.16
C ILE A 98 10.32 0.64 20.64
N VAL A 99 10.97 1.62 20.02
CA VAL A 99 11.28 1.62 18.58
C VAL A 99 12.70 2.14 18.42
N ASN A 100 13.60 1.35 17.83
CA ASN A 100 15.04 1.68 17.75
C ASN A 100 15.63 2.09 19.12
N ASP A 101 15.41 1.29 20.17
CA ASP A 101 15.84 1.55 21.56
C ASP A 101 15.25 2.83 22.22
N ASN A 102 14.33 3.52 21.54
CA ASN A 102 13.68 4.73 22.06
C ASN A 102 12.26 4.43 22.52
N LYS A 103 11.91 4.89 23.73
CA LYS A 103 10.54 4.79 24.24
C LYS A 103 9.65 5.88 23.60
N ILE A 104 8.68 5.48 22.80
CA ILE A 104 7.84 6.37 21.98
C ILE A 104 6.38 5.96 22.08
N ASP A 105 5.50 6.96 22.16
CA ASP A 105 4.06 6.74 22.05
C ASP A 105 3.64 6.71 20.58
N VAL A 106 2.84 5.70 20.22
CA VAL A 106 2.39 5.46 18.86
C VAL A 106 0.88 5.26 18.78
N CYS A 107 0.31 5.56 17.63
CA CYS A 107 -1.06 5.21 17.25
C CYS A 107 -1.02 4.10 16.19
N LYS A 108 -1.88 3.10 16.36
CA LYS A 108 -2.06 1.99 15.42
C LYS A 108 -3.35 2.21 14.64
N ILE A 109 -3.26 2.26 13.33
CA ILE A 109 -4.40 2.47 12.45
C ILE A 109 -4.56 1.24 11.57
N TYR A 110 -5.65 0.51 11.79
CA TYR A 110 -6.09 -0.54 10.89
C TYR A 110 -6.91 0.06 9.78
N ARG A 111 -6.70 -0.43 8.57
CA ARG A 111 -7.44 -0.01 7.39
C ARG A 111 -7.93 -1.24 6.63
N THR A 112 -9.22 -1.28 6.36
CA THR A 112 -9.85 -2.33 5.55
C THR A 112 -10.50 -1.70 4.33
N ILE A 113 -10.02 -2.08 3.14
CA ILE A 113 -10.61 -1.69 1.86
C ILE A 113 -11.43 -2.87 1.36
N ILE A 114 -12.71 -2.63 1.07
CA ILE A 114 -13.63 -3.64 0.54
C ILE A 114 -14.03 -3.23 -0.86
N GLU A 115 -13.64 -4.05 -1.84
CA GLU A 115 -13.99 -3.86 -3.25
C GLU A 115 -15.48 -4.16 -3.51
N GLU A 116 -16.02 -3.70 -4.65
CA GLU A 116 -17.42 -4.02 -5.03
C GLU A 116 -17.65 -5.53 -5.21
N CYS A 117 -16.61 -6.30 -5.56
CA CYS A 117 -16.65 -7.77 -5.64
C CYS A 117 -16.58 -8.49 -4.28
N GLY A 118 -16.42 -7.75 -3.18
CA GLY A 118 -16.35 -8.29 -1.82
C GLY A 118 -14.95 -8.71 -1.37
N ILE A 119 -13.91 -8.55 -2.20
CA ILE A 119 -12.52 -8.79 -1.79
C ILE A 119 -12.12 -7.74 -0.74
N GLU A 120 -11.51 -8.21 0.35
CA GLU A 120 -11.02 -7.36 1.44
C GLU A 120 -9.50 -7.25 1.43
N HIS A 121 -9.00 -6.02 1.45
CA HIS A 121 -7.58 -5.71 1.64
C HIS A 121 -7.40 -5.08 3.02
N LYS A 122 -6.52 -5.65 3.84
CA LYS A 122 -6.25 -5.15 5.19
C LYS A 122 -4.82 -4.62 5.27
N SER A 123 -4.65 -3.46 5.88
CA SER A 123 -3.34 -2.90 6.22
C SER A 123 -3.32 -2.35 7.63
N ILE A 124 -2.11 -2.30 8.18
CA ILE A 124 -1.81 -1.73 9.49
C ILE A 124 -0.77 -0.64 9.27
N THR A 125 -1.03 0.54 9.81
CA THR A 125 -0.09 1.66 9.83
C THR A 125 0.20 2.05 11.27
N LEU A 126 1.47 2.01 11.65
CA LEU A 126 1.97 2.51 12.93
C LEU A 126 2.54 3.91 12.73
N MET A 127 2.07 4.86 13.53
CA MET A 127 2.50 6.25 13.44
C MET A 127 2.88 6.83 14.80
N THR A 128 3.90 7.68 14.82
CA THR A 128 4.23 8.50 16.00
C THR A 128 3.14 9.55 16.26
N LEU A 129 3.12 10.11 17.46
CA LEU A 129 2.28 11.27 17.79
C LEU A 129 2.68 12.56 17.05
N SER A 130 3.86 12.61 16.45
CA SER A 130 4.27 13.69 15.53
C SER A 130 3.82 13.45 14.08
N GLY A 131 3.20 12.28 13.81
CA GLY A 131 2.63 11.93 12.52
C GLY A 131 3.63 11.34 11.52
N GLN A 132 4.74 10.75 11.99
CA GLN A 132 5.66 9.98 11.15
C GLN A 132 5.18 8.54 11.05
N ILE A 133 5.27 7.94 9.86
CA ILE A 133 5.00 6.51 9.68
C ILE A 133 6.23 5.74 10.16
N LEU A 134 6.05 4.86 11.14
CA LEU A 134 7.09 3.97 11.65
C LEU A 134 7.12 2.68 10.85
N LYS A 135 5.94 2.11 10.61
CA LYS A 135 5.79 0.87 9.88
C LYS A 135 4.44 0.82 9.17
N GLN A 136 4.40 0.23 7.98
CA GLN A 136 3.16 -0.11 7.31
C GLN A 136 3.27 -1.50 6.68
N GLU A 137 2.23 -2.29 6.88
CA GLU A 137 2.11 -3.66 6.38
C GLU A 137 0.77 -3.88 5.69
N TRP A 138 0.77 -4.75 4.70
CA TRP A 138 -0.43 -5.19 3.99
C TRP A 138 -0.59 -6.69 4.15
N ARG A 139 -1.82 -7.14 4.45
CA ARG A 139 -2.14 -8.55 4.58
C ARG A 139 -1.88 -9.24 3.24
N PHE A 140 -1.23 -10.41 3.28
CA PHE A 140 -0.85 -11.19 2.09
C PHE A 140 0.10 -10.48 1.12
N CYS A 141 0.78 -9.42 1.57
CA CYS A 141 1.80 -8.73 0.78
C CYS A 141 3.13 -8.71 1.54
N ASN A 142 4.21 -9.10 0.86
CA ASN A 142 5.57 -9.08 1.43
C ASN A 142 6.19 -7.67 1.43
N TYR A 143 5.42 -6.64 1.08
CA TYR A 143 5.87 -5.25 1.11
C TYR A 143 5.68 -4.67 2.51
N ILE A 144 6.81 -4.40 3.17
CA ILE A 144 6.86 -3.71 4.46
C ILE A 144 7.50 -2.36 4.22
N LEU A 145 6.80 -1.28 4.59
CA LEU A 145 7.41 0.03 4.75
C LEU A 145 7.87 0.13 6.20
N GLN A 146 9.15 0.41 6.43
CA GLN A 146 9.69 0.64 7.77
C GLN A 146 10.55 1.90 7.77
N ILE A 147 10.49 2.66 8.86
CA ILE A 147 11.38 3.79 9.08
C ILE A 147 12.83 3.32 9.16
N ASN A 148 13.76 4.15 8.70
CA ASN A 148 15.17 3.80 8.76
C ASN A 148 15.59 3.63 10.24
N PRO A 149 16.18 2.47 10.63
CA PRO A 149 16.60 2.20 12.01
C PRO A 149 17.58 3.21 12.60
N LEU A 150 18.31 3.95 11.74
CA LEU A 150 19.27 4.96 12.14
C LEU A 150 18.63 6.34 12.39
N VAL A 151 17.31 6.47 12.21
CA VAL A 151 16.61 7.73 12.48
C VAL A 151 16.50 7.94 13.98
N ASP A 152 16.97 9.10 14.42
CA ASP A 152 16.77 9.56 15.80
C ASP A 152 15.32 10.00 16.01
N LEU A 153 14.57 9.14 16.69
CA LEU A 153 13.16 9.35 17.03
C LEU A 153 12.98 10.09 18.38
N SER A 154 14.06 10.45 19.08
CA SER A 154 13.99 11.26 20.30
C SER A 154 13.54 12.70 20.03
N ASN A 155 13.71 13.16 18.79
CA ASN A 155 13.27 14.48 18.37
C ASN A 155 11.74 14.51 18.27
N LYS A 156 11.12 15.37 19.09
CA LYS A 156 9.66 15.59 19.09
C LYS A 156 9.12 16.05 17.74
N GLU A 157 9.96 16.69 16.94
CA GLU A 157 9.65 17.05 15.56
C GLU A 157 10.56 16.26 14.61
N PRO A 158 10.03 15.79 13.46
CA PRO A 158 10.85 15.17 12.43
C PRO A 158 11.99 16.12 12.10
N THR A 159 13.24 15.67 12.19
CA THR A 159 14.39 16.44 11.72
C THR A 159 14.07 16.90 10.31
N GLY A 160 13.90 18.21 10.16
CA GLY A 160 13.62 18.84 8.89
C GLY A 160 14.85 18.69 8.01
N HIS A 161 15.03 17.52 7.39
CA HIS A 161 15.95 17.40 6.29
C HIS A 161 15.49 18.41 5.25
N GLU A 162 16.42 19.25 4.80
CA GLU A 162 16.19 20.13 3.67
C GLU A 162 15.67 19.23 2.54
N ARG A 163 14.38 19.34 2.23
CA ARG A 163 13.71 18.46 1.28
C ARG A 163 14.14 18.87 -0.11
N ILE A 164 15.36 18.54 -0.48
CA ILE A 164 15.83 18.64 -1.86
C ILE A 164 15.02 17.57 -2.61
N PRO A 165 14.11 17.96 -3.53
CA PRO A 165 13.37 16.97 -4.30
C PRO A 165 14.36 16.04 -4.97
N LEU A 166 14.17 14.73 -4.82
CA LEU A 166 15.11 13.71 -5.30
C LEU A 166 15.40 13.91 -6.80
N GLU A 167 14.42 14.33 -7.58
CA GLU A 167 14.56 14.70 -8.99
C GLU A 167 15.69 15.72 -9.26
N LYS A 168 15.91 16.67 -8.35
CA LYS A 168 16.92 17.74 -8.51
C LYS A 168 18.34 17.32 -8.14
N SER A 169 18.48 16.29 -7.32
CA SER A 169 19.78 15.81 -6.79
C SER A 169 20.20 14.45 -7.36
N PHE A 170 19.25 13.61 -7.78
CA PHE A 170 19.48 12.24 -8.25
C PHE A 170 20.48 12.17 -9.41
N GLY A 171 20.33 13.05 -10.41
CA GLY A 171 21.25 13.10 -11.55
C GLY A 171 22.62 13.71 -11.24
N LYS A 172 22.81 14.33 -10.07
CA LYS A 172 24.06 14.99 -9.67
C LYS A 172 24.95 14.08 -8.84
N ASP A 173 24.34 13.17 -8.10
CA ASP A 173 25.07 12.18 -7.30
C ASP A 173 25.42 10.97 -8.18
N LEU A 174 26.64 11.01 -8.73
CA LEU A 174 27.18 9.93 -9.57
C LEU A 174 27.26 8.59 -8.83
N GLN A 175 27.50 8.60 -7.51
CA GLN A 175 27.58 7.38 -6.72
C GLN A 175 26.20 6.75 -6.56
N LEU A 176 25.20 7.56 -6.22
CA LEU A 176 23.80 7.11 -6.12
C LEU A 176 23.28 6.59 -7.47
N LEU A 177 23.58 7.29 -8.57
CA LEU A 177 23.20 6.86 -9.90
C LEU A 177 23.85 5.52 -10.28
N SER A 178 25.14 5.33 -9.97
CA SER A 178 25.83 4.05 -10.20
C SER A 178 25.17 2.93 -9.42
N LEU A 179 24.95 3.12 -8.11
CA LEU A 179 24.31 2.12 -7.25
C LEU A 179 22.91 1.75 -7.75
N TYR A 180 22.13 2.75 -8.20
CA TYR A 180 20.82 2.51 -8.79
C TYR A 180 20.91 1.68 -10.08
N MET A 181 21.83 2.01 -10.99
CA MET A 181 21.99 1.28 -12.26
C MET A 181 22.45 -0.16 -12.03
N ASP A 182 23.35 -0.38 -11.07
CA ASP A 182 23.79 -1.70 -10.66
C ASP A 182 22.63 -2.50 -10.05
N ALA A 183 21.92 -1.93 -9.08
CA ALA A 183 20.74 -2.56 -8.46
C ALA A 183 19.65 -2.86 -9.48
N LYS A 184 19.39 -1.95 -10.43
CA LYS A 184 18.43 -2.15 -11.53
C LYS A 184 18.86 -3.30 -12.42
N THR A 185 20.15 -3.38 -12.78
CA THR A 185 20.69 -4.44 -13.63
C THR A 185 20.62 -5.80 -12.93
N ILE A 186 20.95 -5.85 -11.64
CA ILE A 186 20.85 -7.06 -10.82
C ILE A 186 19.39 -7.52 -10.73
N ASN A 187 18.48 -6.62 -10.34
CA ASN A 187 17.05 -6.95 -10.24
C ASN A 187 16.47 -7.40 -11.58
N LYS A 188 16.84 -6.73 -12.68
CA LYS A 188 16.41 -7.14 -14.02
C LYS A 188 16.87 -8.57 -14.35
N LYS A 189 18.15 -8.89 -14.09
CA LYS A 189 18.68 -10.24 -14.30
C LYS A 189 18.00 -11.28 -13.41
N LEU A 190 17.73 -10.95 -12.15
CA LEU A 190 17.00 -11.84 -11.24
C LEU A 190 15.60 -12.14 -11.76
N ILE A 191 14.89 -11.14 -12.29
CA ILE A 191 13.55 -11.33 -12.87
C ILE A 191 13.64 -12.15 -14.18
N GLU A 192 14.61 -11.85 -15.05
CA GLU A 192 14.81 -12.54 -16.32
C GLU A 192 15.15 -14.03 -16.11
N ASN A 193 15.99 -14.33 -15.11
CA ASN A 193 16.42 -15.69 -14.81
C ASN A 193 15.50 -16.42 -13.81
N TYR A 194 14.52 -15.75 -13.21
CA TYR A 194 13.68 -16.33 -12.14
C TYR A 194 13.07 -17.69 -12.53
N MET A 195 12.57 -17.81 -13.77
CA MET A 195 11.97 -19.06 -14.27
C MET A 195 13.01 -20.15 -14.59
N GLU A 196 14.26 -19.77 -14.87
CA GLU A 196 15.36 -20.71 -15.11
C GLU A 196 15.93 -21.21 -13.78
N ASP A 197 16.04 -20.32 -12.79
CA ASP A 197 16.54 -20.61 -11.44
C ASP A 197 15.52 -21.44 -10.62
N HIS A 198 14.23 -21.34 -10.94
CA HIS A 198 13.12 -22.03 -10.26
C HIS A 198 12.31 -22.92 -11.23
N PRO A 199 12.88 -24.02 -11.74
CA PRO A 199 12.18 -24.93 -12.66
C PRO A 199 10.91 -25.53 -12.05
N GLU A 200 10.86 -25.68 -10.73
CA GLU A 200 9.69 -26.17 -9.99
C GLU A 200 8.44 -25.31 -10.21
N ILE A 201 8.60 -24.00 -10.39
CA ILE A 201 7.48 -23.07 -10.65
C ILE A 201 6.95 -23.31 -12.06
N LYS A 202 7.83 -23.54 -13.03
CA LYS A 202 7.47 -23.82 -14.41
C LYS A 202 6.69 -25.14 -14.51
N ASP A 203 7.14 -26.18 -13.82
CA ASP A 203 6.47 -27.47 -13.78
C ASP A 203 5.11 -27.36 -13.09
N MET A 204 5.02 -26.66 -11.96
CA MET A 204 3.76 -26.41 -11.26
C MET A 204 2.75 -25.64 -12.12
N LEU A 205 3.19 -24.63 -12.87
CA LEU A 205 2.32 -23.89 -13.79
C LEU A 205 1.87 -24.78 -14.97
N ALA A 206 2.74 -25.65 -15.49
CA ALA A 206 2.40 -26.57 -16.56
C ALA A 206 1.33 -27.57 -16.10
N ASP A 207 1.52 -28.17 -14.91
CA ASP A 207 0.55 -29.09 -14.31
C ASP A 207 -0.79 -28.41 -14.04
N TYR A 208 -0.77 -27.17 -13.54
CA TYR A 208 -1.97 -26.38 -13.34
C TYR A 208 -2.73 -26.17 -14.65
N VAL A 209 -2.06 -25.67 -15.70
CA VAL A 209 -2.69 -25.41 -17.00
C VAL A 209 -3.22 -26.71 -17.61
N GLN A 210 -2.46 -27.81 -17.54
CA GLN A 210 -2.92 -29.12 -17.99
C GLN A 210 -4.18 -29.56 -17.26
N THR A 211 -4.23 -29.38 -15.94
CA THR A 211 -5.38 -29.77 -15.12
C THR A 211 -6.62 -28.94 -15.47
N VAL A 212 -6.48 -27.61 -15.66
CA VAL A 212 -7.57 -26.74 -16.09
C VAL A 212 -8.11 -27.15 -17.46
N LEU A 213 -7.22 -27.47 -18.41
CA LEU A 213 -7.61 -27.89 -19.76
C LEU A 213 -8.32 -29.25 -19.79
N GLN A 214 -7.97 -30.15 -18.86
CA GLN A 214 -8.60 -31.46 -18.73
C GLN A 214 -9.97 -31.37 -18.04
N LEU A 215 -10.06 -30.67 -16.90
CA LEU A 215 -11.26 -30.61 -16.08
C LEU A 215 -12.28 -29.59 -16.57
N LYS A 216 -11.84 -28.55 -17.29
CA LYS A 216 -12.67 -27.44 -17.81
C LYS A 216 -13.71 -26.96 -16.79
N PRO A 217 -13.27 -26.48 -15.61
CA PRO A 217 -14.19 -26.05 -14.57
C PRO A 217 -15.06 -24.88 -15.05
N GLU A 218 -16.32 -24.83 -14.59
CA GLU A 218 -17.23 -23.73 -14.89
C GLU A 218 -16.74 -22.41 -14.26
N ASP A 219 -16.16 -22.46 -13.06
CA ASP A 219 -15.47 -21.35 -12.40
C ASP A 219 -13.96 -21.63 -12.29
N VAL A 220 -13.20 -21.00 -13.17
CA VAL A 220 -11.74 -21.11 -13.18
C VAL A 220 -11.12 -20.45 -11.95
N PHE A 221 -11.69 -19.35 -11.43
CA PHE A 221 -11.10 -18.61 -10.31
C PHE A 221 -11.18 -19.40 -9.01
N GLU A 222 -12.35 -19.98 -8.70
CA GLU A 222 -12.51 -20.83 -7.51
C GLU A 222 -11.62 -22.08 -7.61
N PHE A 223 -11.54 -22.69 -8.80
CA PHE A 223 -10.67 -23.83 -9.04
C PHE A 223 -9.19 -23.48 -8.84
N THR A 224 -8.74 -22.33 -9.37
CA THR A 224 -7.36 -21.83 -9.21
C THR A 224 -7.01 -21.70 -7.74
N ALA A 225 -7.88 -21.03 -6.97
CA ALA A 225 -7.64 -20.79 -5.54
C ALA A 225 -7.47 -22.10 -4.78
N LYS A 226 -8.34 -23.10 -5.01
CA LYS A 226 -8.26 -24.42 -4.37
C LYS A 226 -7.01 -25.19 -4.80
N TYR A 227 -6.66 -25.14 -6.08
CA TYR A 227 -5.49 -25.85 -6.62
C TYR A 227 -4.19 -25.36 -5.94
N PHE A 228 -3.98 -24.04 -5.90
CA PHE A 228 -2.77 -23.47 -5.29
C PHE A 228 -2.78 -23.48 -3.75
N LEU A 229 -3.95 -23.57 -3.11
CA LEU A 229 -4.05 -23.75 -1.65
C LEU A 229 -3.29 -25.00 -1.19
N ALA A 230 -3.31 -26.07 -1.98
CA ALA A 230 -2.63 -27.33 -1.67
C ALA A 230 -1.09 -27.23 -1.63
N PHE A 231 -0.54 -26.22 -2.32
CA PHE A 231 0.91 -25.94 -2.37
C PHE A 231 1.33 -24.87 -1.38
N THR A 232 0.39 -24.30 -0.63
CA THR A 232 0.72 -23.30 0.39
C THR A 232 1.49 -24.04 1.50
N PRO A 233 2.79 -23.73 1.73
CA PRO A 233 3.48 -24.27 2.89
C PRO A 233 2.64 -23.93 4.12
N ALA A 234 2.51 -24.88 5.05
CA ALA A 234 1.83 -24.64 6.33
C ALA A 234 2.23 -23.25 6.80
N LEU A 235 1.24 -22.34 6.87
CA LEU A 235 1.43 -20.89 7.03
C LEU A 235 2.73 -20.65 7.80
N LEU A 236 3.79 -20.22 7.11
CA LEU A 236 4.92 -19.61 7.82
C LEU A 236 4.23 -18.60 8.73
N PRO A 237 4.43 -18.69 10.06
CA PRO A 237 3.67 -17.89 11.01
C PRO A 237 3.66 -16.47 10.44
N GLN A 238 2.49 -16.04 9.97
CA GLN A 238 2.33 -14.67 9.54
C GLN A 238 2.77 -13.90 10.77
N SER A 239 3.81 -13.07 10.63
CA SER A 239 4.36 -12.37 11.78
C SER A 239 3.22 -11.83 12.63
N GLU A 240 3.30 -12.03 13.95
CA GLU A 240 2.25 -11.90 14.99
C GLU A 240 1.44 -10.58 15.00
N TYR A 241 1.66 -9.68 14.04
CA TYR A 241 1.09 -8.34 13.96
C TYR A 241 -0.41 -8.27 13.61
N PHE A 242 -0.97 -9.30 12.97
CA PHE A 242 -2.41 -9.43 12.65
C PHE A 242 -3.20 -10.25 13.68
N GLU A 243 -2.54 -11.06 14.50
CA GLU A 243 -3.15 -11.90 15.53
C GLU A 243 -2.47 -11.67 16.88
N GLY A 244 -2.70 -10.48 17.44
CA GLY A 244 -2.49 -10.23 18.87
C GLY A 244 -3.86 -10.05 19.54
N PRO A 245 -4.17 -10.78 20.63
CA PRO A 245 -5.44 -10.61 21.32
C PRO A 245 -5.44 -9.26 22.06
N PHE A 246 -6.12 -8.26 21.48
CA PHE A 246 -6.34 -6.94 22.09
C PHE A 246 -7.49 -6.94 23.13
N ASP A 247 -7.90 -8.10 23.65
CA ASP A 247 -9.02 -8.25 24.60
C ASP A 247 -8.61 -8.85 25.96
N VAL A 248 -7.32 -8.92 26.30
CA VAL A 248 -6.89 -9.34 27.64
C VAL A 248 -6.15 -8.19 28.30
N ASP A 249 -6.83 -7.57 29.27
CA ASP A 249 -6.19 -6.81 30.34
C ASP A 249 -5.11 -7.72 30.96
N ASP A 250 -3.83 -7.40 30.75
CA ASP A 250 -2.68 -7.57 31.67
C ASP A 250 -1.35 -7.81 30.91
N ASP A 251 -0.42 -6.87 31.08
CA ASP A 251 1.03 -7.00 31.23
C ASP A 251 1.92 -7.81 30.24
N GLU A 252 1.42 -8.42 29.16
CA GLU A 252 2.24 -9.21 28.20
C GLU A 252 2.62 -8.49 26.88
N ASP A 253 2.57 -7.15 26.82
CA ASP A 253 2.94 -6.34 25.65
C ASP A 253 4.47 -6.25 25.36
N TYR A 254 5.31 -6.99 26.09
CA TYR A 254 6.78 -6.81 26.06
C TYR A 254 7.49 -7.38 24.82
N GLU A 255 6.91 -8.35 24.11
CA GLU A 255 7.54 -8.96 22.92
C GLU A 255 7.25 -8.15 21.64
N PHE A 256 6.07 -7.52 21.54
CA PHE A 256 5.63 -6.75 20.37
C PHE A 256 6.58 -5.59 20.03
N TRP A 257 7.10 -4.91 21.05
CA TRP A 257 7.98 -3.75 20.88
C TRP A 257 9.44 -4.08 20.57
N LYS A 258 9.87 -5.35 20.66
CA LYS A 258 11.27 -5.70 20.38
C LYS A 258 11.61 -5.67 18.89
N TYR A 259 10.60 -5.69 18.02
CA TYR A 259 10.76 -5.85 16.57
C TYR A 259 10.43 -4.59 15.76
N LEU A 260 10.23 -3.45 16.42
CA LEU A 260 10.02 -2.13 15.81
C LEU A 260 11.28 -1.26 15.92
#